data_AF-A0A4R7RQL7-F1
#
_entry.id   AF-A0A4R7RQL7-F1
#
_cell.length_a   1.000
_cell.length_b   1.000
_cell.length_c   1.000
_cell.angle_alpha   90.00
_cell.angle_beta   90.00
_cell.angle_gamma   90.00
#
_symmetry.space_group_name_H-M   'P 1'
#
loop_
_entity.id
_entity.type
_entity.pdbx_description
1 polymer ?
#
loop_
_entity_poly.entity_id
_entity_poly.type
_entity_poly.pdbx_seq_one_letter_code
_entity_poly.pdbx_strand_id
1 'polypeptide(L)'
;MPQLPSGLHFALDPTPVAELIRLVSQAKAVHELMAIETIEHLYPHIEVMFFRSRQASGQERQYSEFSAAPPEDLEPYASGFTLHSIQTEFQNWSPEDQVAFAEILHSPRTQSFLQRELDEIMAMKEELRANPTTLAGMLASYWRMGCHPLQEPLDSNADHE
;
A
#
# COMPACT_ATOMS: atom_id res chain seq x y z
N MET A 1 -9.03 -14.34 -8.65
CA MET A 1 -7.80 -14.22 -7.85
C MET A 1 -6.66 -14.40 -8.82
N PRO A 2 -5.65 -13.52 -8.86
CA PRO A 2 -4.56 -13.70 -9.79
C PRO A 2 -3.80 -15.00 -9.47
N GLN A 3 -3.37 -15.67 -10.53
CA GLN A 3 -2.54 -16.87 -10.49
C GLN A 3 -1.40 -16.65 -11.48
N LEU A 4 -0.18 -16.90 -11.04
CA LEU A 4 0.99 -16.89 -11.90
C LEU A 4 1.09 -18.21 -12.70
N PRO A 5 1.80 -18.22 -13.86
CA PRO A 5 2.06 -19.44 -14.63
C PRO A 5 2.57 -20.64 -13.83
N SER A 6 3.37 -20.44 -12.77
CA SER A 6 3.81 -21.51 -11.86
C SER A 6 2.70 -22.14 -11.01
N GLY A 7 1.51 -21.55 -11.00
CA GLY A 7 0.40 -21.91 -10.14
C GLY A 7 0.34 -21.14 -8.82
N LEU A 8 1.31 -20.27 -8.54
CA LEU A 8 1.31 -19.42 -7.35
C LEU A 8 0.14 -18.44 -7.38
N HIS A 9 -0.70 -18.48 -6.35
CA HIS A 9 -1.75 -17.50 -6.13
C HIS A 9 -1.27 -16.40 -5.20
N PHE A 10 -1.69 -15.16 -5.47
CA PHE A 10 -1.39 -14.02 -4.62
C PHE A 10 -2.56 -13.04 -4.52
N ALA A 11 -2.49 -12.14 -3.54
CA ALA A 11 -3.41 -11.03 -3.36
C ALA A 11 -2.67 -9.80 -2.85
N LEU A 12 -3.31 -8.64 -2.97
CA LEU A 12 -2.83 -7.38 -2.41
C LEU A 12 -3.70 -7.04 -1.20
N ASP A 13 -3.06 -6.74 -0.07
CA ASP A 13 -3.72 -6.42 1.19
C ASP A 13 -3.47 -4.94 1.54
N PRO A 14 -4.50 -4.06 1.44
CA PRO A 14 -4.38 -2.65 1.78
C PRO A 14 -4.62 -2.38 3.28
N THR A 15 -4.79 -3.40 4.13
CA THR A 15 -5.03 -3.21 5.57
C THR A 15 -4.04 -2.24 6.22
N PRO A 16 -2.73 -2.23 5.91
CA PRO A 16 -1.82 -1.24 6.48
C PRO A 16 -2.15 0.21 6.10
N VAL A 17 -2.70 0.45 4.90
CA VAL A 17 -3.20 1.79 4.49
C VAL A 17 -4.41 2.19 5.34
N ALA A 18 -5.38 1.29 5.51
CA ALA A 18 -6.55 1.54 6.34
C ALA A 18 -6.16 1.81 7.81
N GLU A 19 -5.20 1.05 8.34
CA GLU A 19 -4.64 1.26 9.68
C GLU A 19 -3.89 2.60 9.80
N LEU A 20 -3.14 2.99 8.76
CA LEU A 20 -2.47 4.30 8.72
C LEU A 20 -3.48 5.44 8.83
N ILE A 21 -4.58 5.38 8.09
CA ILE A 21 -5.69 6.34 8.17
C ILE A 21 -6.33 6.31 9.56
N ARG A 22 -6.60 5.13 10.12
CA ARG A 22 -7.18 4.98 11.47
C ARG A 22 -6.31 5.60 12.56
N LEU A 23 -4.99 5.56 12.39
CA LEU A 23 -4.00 6.05 13.35
C LEU A 23 -3.60 7.51 13.13
N VAL A 24 -4.24 8.25 12.23
CA VAL A 24 -3.87 9.64 11.86
C VAL A 24 -3.91 10.65 13.02
N SER A 25 -4.44 10.29 14.18
CA SER A 25 -4.29 11.07 15.42
C SER A 25 -2.86 11.06 15.99
N GLN A 26 -2.01 10.13 15.52
CA GLN A 26 -0.63 9.97 15.94
C GLN A 26 0.32 10.70 14.98
N ALA A 27 1.27 11.46 15.52
CA ALA A 27 2.20 12.28 14.73
C ALA A 27 2.97 11.48 13.66
N LYS A 28 3.40 10.26 13.97
CA LYS A 28 4.09 9.38 13.03
C LYS A 28 3.19 8.98 11.84
N ALA A 29 1.94 8.63 12.11
CA ALA A 29 0.98 8.28 11.07
C ALA A 29 0.66 9.48 10.17
N VAL A 30 0.55 10.69 10.73
CA VAL A 30 0.38 11.91 9.94
C VAL A 30 1.54 12.09 8.97
N HIS A 31 2.78 11.95 9.43
CA HIS A 31 3.95 12.09 8.59
C HIS A 31 3.95 11.08 7.42
N GLU A 32 3.79 9.79 7.73
CA GLU A 32 3.74 8.72 6.72
C GLU A 32 2.62 8.95 5.72
N LEU A 33 1.41 9.27 6.20
CA LEU A 33 0.26 9.58 5.36
C LEU A 33 0.55 10.78 4.45
N MET A 34 1.11 11.87 4.99
CA MET A 34 1.43 13.09 4.23
C MET A 34 2.46 12.87 3.12
N ALA A 35 3.36 11.91 3.26
CA ALA A 35 4.36 11.56 2.24
C ALA A 35 3.80 10.81 1.02
N ILE A 36 2.59 10.22 1.12
CA ILE A 36 2.01 9.44 0.02
C ILE A 36 1.33 10.33 -1.02
N GLU A 37 1.96 10.59 -2.16
CA GLU A 37 1.46 11.52 -3.18
C GLU A 37 1.05 10.84 -4.49
N THR A 38 1.65 9.68 -4.77
CA THR A 38 1.38 8.90 -5.98
C THR A 38 1.07 7.45 -5.63
N ILE A 39 0.64 6.67 -6.62
CA ILE A 39 0.39 5.22 -6.48
C ILE A 39 1.66 4.49 -6.04
N GLU A 40 2.82 4.87 -6.56
CA GLU A 40 4.11 4.25 -6.21
C GLU A 40 4.45 4.47 -4.73
N HIS A 41 4.04 5.60 -4.15
CA HIS A 41 4.21 5.85 -2.72
C HIS A 41 3.31 4.95 -1.86
N LEU A 42 2.27 4.32 -2.43
CA LEU A 42 1.50 3.29 -1.72
C LEU A 42 2.24 1.96 -1.63
N TYR A 43 3.18 1.68 -2.53
CA TYR A 43 3.78 0.34 -2.62
C TYR A 43 4.42 -0.18 -1.32
N PRO A 44 5.05 0.67 -0.48
CA PRO A 44 5.53 0.24 0.83
C PRO A 44 4.42 -0.13 1.83
N HIS A 45 3.17 0.24 1.57
CA HIS A 45 2.01 0.06 2.45
C HIS A 45 1.01 -0.98 1.94
N ILE A 46 1.20 -1.51 0.74
CA ILE A 46 0.39 -2.61 0.19
C ILE A 46 1.14 -3.91 0.39
N GLU A 47 0.62 -4.77 1.26
CA GLU A 47 1.17 -6.09 1.50
C GLU A 47 0.85 -7.05 0.35
N VAL A 48 1.81 -7.90 0.01
CA VAL A 48 1.59 -9.03 -0.88
C VAL A 48 1.27 -10.25 -0.04
N MET A 49 0.16 -10.91 -0.34
CA MET A 49 -0.24 -12.15 0.29
C MET A 49 -0.03 -13.31 -0.66
N PHE A 50 0.45 -14.45 -0.15
CA PHE A 50 0.45 -15.70 -0.88
C PHE A 50 -0.64 -16.63 -0.35
N PHE A 51 -0.90 -17.71 -1.08
CA PHE A 51 -1.87 -18.71 -0.70
C PHE A 51 -1.20 -20.07 -0.55
N ARG A 52 -1.70 -20.84 0.40
CA ARG A 52 -1.30 -22.21 0.69
C ARG A 52 -2.53 -23.07 0.94
N SER A 53 -2.37 -24.38 0.97
CA SER A 53 -3.46 -25.29 1.33
C SER A 53 -4.02 -24.95 2.72
N ARG A 54 -5.34 -24.87 2.81
CA ARG A 54 -6.09 -24.52 4.02
C ARG A 54 -5.74 -25.49 5.15
N GLN A 55 -5.37 -24.93 6.30
CA GLN A 55 -5.15 -25.71 7.51
C GLN A 55 -6.46 -25.82 8.29
N ALA A 56 -6.67 -26.92 9.01
CA ALA A 56 -7.92 -27.18 9.73
C ALA A 56 -8.25 -26.12 10.81
N SER A 57 -7.27 -25.30 11.22
CA SER A 57 -7.40 -24.22 12.20
C SER A 57 -7.29 -22.82 11.59
N GLY A 58 -7.41 -22.68 10.26
CA GLY A 58 -7.29 -21.39 9.59
C GLY A 58 -8.36 -20.40 10.06
N GLN A 59 -7.95 -19.16 10.36
CA GLN A 59 -8.89 -18.08 10.65
C GLN A 59 -9.58 -17.62 9.36
N GLU A 60 -10.89 -17.42 9.43
CA GLU A 60 -11.68 -16.89 8.33
C GLU A 60 -11.35 -15.40 8.15
N ARG A 61 -10.79 -15.02 6.99
CA ARG A 61 -10.55 -13.62 6.64
C ARG A 61 -11.75 -13.06 5.88
N GLN A 62 -12.08 -11.81 6.17
CA GLN A 62 -13.02 -11.04 5.35
C GLN A 62 -12.32 -10.57 4.07
N TYR A 63 -12.91 -10.88 2.93
CA TYR A 63 -12.45 -10.39 1.64
C TYR A 63 -13.26 -9.13 1.25
N SER A 64 -12.62 -8.21 0.55
CA SER A 64 -13.34 -7.10 -0.09
C SER A 64 -14.42 -7.63 -1.04
N GLU A 65 -15.55 -6.94 -1.13
CA GLU A 65 -16.63 -7.25 -2.08
C GLU A 65 -16.16 -7.24 -3.54
N PHE A 66 -15.07 -6.53 -3.83
CA PHE A 66 -14.44 -6.46 -5.16
C PHE A 66 -13.37 -7.54 -5.37
N SER A 67 -13.11 -8.38 -4.37
CA SER A 67 -12.19 -9.51 -4.48
C SER A 67 -12.91 -10.73 -5.06
N ALA A 68 -12.17 -11.53 -5.82
CA ALA A 68 -12.64 -12.87 -6.14
C ALA A 68 -12.45 -13.77 -4.91
N ALA A 69 -13.41 -14.64 -4.62
CA ALA A 69 -13.28 -15.61 -3.55
C ALA A 69 -12.03 -16.50 -3.76
N PRO A 70 -11.31 -16.87 -2.70
CA PRO A 70 -10.28 -17.89 -2.77
C PRO A 70 -10.88 -19.24 -3.19
N PRO A 71 -10.11 -20.10 -3.88
CA PRO A 71 -10.44 -21.52 -3.97
C PRO A 71 -10.70 -22.11 -2.57
N GLU A 72 -11.65 -23.05 -2.46
CA GLU A 72 -12.11 -23.59 -1.17
C GLU A 72 -10.99 -24.24 -0.35
N ASP A 73 -9.97 -24.78 -1.03
CA ASP A 73 -8.84 -25.49 -0.47
C ASP A 73 -7.64 -24.58 -0.17
N LEU A 74 -7.72 -23.27 -0.44
CA LEU A 74 -6.65 -22.32 -0.18
C LEU A 74 -6.98 -21.35 0.96
N GLU A 75 -5.94 -20.97 1.70
CA GLU A 75 -5.96 -19.89 2.68
C GLU A 75 -4.83 -18.89 2.40
N PRO A 76 -5.08 -17.58 2.57
CA PRO A 76 -4.06 -16.56 2.41
C PRO A 76 -3.15 -16.52 3.65
N TYR A 77 -1.89 -16.21 3.44
CA TYR A 77 -0.93 -15.92 4.51
C TYR A 77 -0.06 -14.72 4.13
N ALA A 78 0.43 -14.01 5.15
CA ALA A 78 1.33 -12.87 4.94
C ALA A 78 2.65 -13.37 4.35
N SER A 79 3.04 -12.83 3.19
CA SER A 79 4.32 -13.19 2.57
C SER A 79 5.52 -12.58 3.29
N GLY A 80 5.30 -11.51 4.07
CA GLY A 80 6.35 -10.67 4.63
C GLY A 80 6.87 -9.60 3.66
N PHE A 81 6.31 -9.53 2.46
CA PHE A 81 6.67 -8.54 1.44
C PHE A 81 5.57 -7.53 1.19
N THR A 82 5.97 -6.34 0.78
CA THR A 82 5.10 -5.28 0.24
C THR A 82 5.31 -5.17 -1.27
N LEU A 83 4.47 -4.42 -1.98
CA LEU A 83 4.71 -4.16 -3.41
C LEU A 83 6.07 -3.50 -3.67
N HIS A 84 6.60 -2.77 -2.69
CA HIS A 84 7.95 -2.21 -2.77
C HIS A 84 9.03 -3.28 -2.57
N SER A 85 8.91 -4.12 -1.54
CA SER A 85 9.97 -5.09 -1.19
C SER A 85 9.90 -6.41 -1.96
N ILE A 86 8.76 -6.74 -2.57
CA ILE A 86 8.54 -7.98 -3.32
C ILE A 86 9.52 -8.11 -4.50
N GLN A 87 10.08 -7.01 -5.00
CA GLN A 87 11.11 -7.04 -6.04
C GLN A 87 12.31 -7.94 -5.69
N THR A 88 12.63 -8.08 -4.40
CA THR A 88 13.70 -8.97 -3.92
C THR A 88 13.37 -10.45 -4.11
N GLU A 89 12.11 -10.83 -3.91
CA GLU A 89 11.61 -12.19 -4.13
C GLU A 89 11.31 -12.45 -5.61
N PHE A 90 10.80 -11.44 -6.30
CA PHE A 90 10.45 -11.43 -7.72
C PHE A 90 11.61 -11.86 -8.62
N GLN A 91 12.85 -11.51 -8.26
CA GLN A 91 14.05 -11.92 -9.00
C GLN A 91 14.30 -13.43 -8.99
N ASN A 92 13.74 -14.15 -8.00
CA ASN A 92 13.85 -15.61 -7.90
C ASN A 92 12.76 -16.34 -8.68
N TRP A 93 11.74 -15.65 -9.18
CA TRP A 93 10.66 -16.23 -9.98
C TRP A 93 11.11 -16.52 -11.41
N SER A 94 10.38 -17.41 -12.09
CA SER A 94 10.62 -17.63 -13.51
C SER A 94 10.32 -16.36 -14.32
N PRO A 95 10.95 -16.16 -15.50
CA PRO A 95 10.67 -15.00 -16.34
C PRO A 95 9.18 -14.85 -16.69
N GLU A 96 8.46 -15.96 -16.87
CA GLU A 96 7.03 -15.97 -17.18
C GLU A 96 6.20 -15.45 -16.00
N ASP A 97 6.52 -15.87 -14.77
CA ASP A 97 5.87 -15.39 -13.55
C ASP A 97 6.16 -13.90 -13.31
N GLN A 98 7.39 -13.46 -13.59
CA GLN A 98 7.78 -12.05 -13.51
C GLN A 98 6.94 -11.18 -14.44
N VAL A 99 6.81 -11.59 -15.71
CA VAL A 99 5.98 -10.89 -16.70
C VAL A 99 4.52 -10.90 -16.29
N ALA A 100 3.97 -12.06 -15.90
CA ALA A 100 2.57 -12.19 -15.50
C ALA A 100 2.22 -11.31 -14.29
N PHE A 101 3.10 -11.26 -13.28
CA PHE A 101 2.91 -10.39 -12.12
C PHE A 101 2.94 -8.92 -12.50
N ALA A 102 3.90 -8.50 -13.34
CA ALA A 102 3.96 -7.14 -13.84
C ALA A 102 2.68 -6.78 -14.64
N GLU A 103 2.20 -7.65 -15.52
CA GLU A 103 0.95 -7.43 -16.26
C GLU A 103 -0.27 -7.28 -15.34
N ILE A 104 -0.34 -8.08 -14.26
CA ILE A 104 -1.41 -7.97 -13.27
C ILE A 104 -1.34 -6.63 -12.55
N LEU A 105 -0.15 -6.16 -12.16
CA LEU A 105 0.02 -4.85 -11.52
C LEU A 105 -0.39 -3.70 -12.44
N HIS A 106 -0.08 -3.79 -13.74
CA HIS A 106 -0.46 -2.78 -14.73
C HIS A 106 -1.88 -2.96 -15.27
N SER A 107 -2.62 -3.99 -14.84
CA SER A 107 -3.98 -4.21 -15.30
C SER A 107 -4.93 -3.10 -14.84
N PRO A 108 -5.95 -2.72 -15.64
CA PRO A 108 -6.89 -1.66 -15.27
C PRO A 108 -7.58 -1.93 -13.92
N ARG A 109 -7.86 -3.19 -13.58
CA ARG A 109 -8.48 -3.56 -12.30
C ARG A 109 -7.57 -3.22 -11.13
N THR A 110 -6.30 -3.61 -11.19
CA THR A 110 -5.33 -3.35 -10.11
C THR A 110 -5.03 -1.87 -9.99
N GLN A 111 -4.89 -1.16 -11.11
CA GLN A 111 -4.69 0.29 -11.12
C GLN A 111 -5.88 1.04 -10.52
N SER A 112 -7.12 0.67 -10.87
CA SER A 112 -8.32 1.25 -10.24
C SER A 112 -8.41 0.96 -8.74
N PHE A 113 -7.98 -0.22 -8.30
CA PHE A 113 -7.88 -0.54 -6.88
C PHE A 113 -6.89 0.37 -6.17
N LEU A 114 -5.65 0.46 -6.66
CA LEU A 114 -4.61 1.32 -6.07
C LEU A 114 -5.00 2.80 -6.09
N GLN A 115 -5.64 3.25 -7.17
CA GLN A 115 -6.14 4.62 -7.27
C GLN A 115 -7.18 4.92 -6.19
N ARG A 116 -8.10 3.99 -5.92
CA ARG A 116 -9.09 4.18 -4.85
C ARG A 116 -8.43 4.31 -3.47
N GLU A 117 -7.44 3.48 -3.16
CA GLU A 117 -6.70 3.58 -1.90
C GLU A 117 -5.94 4.93 -1.80
N LEU A 118 -5.40 5.42 -2.92
CA LEU A 118 -4.79 6.76 -2.99
C LEU A 118 -5.84 7.86 -2.75
N ASP A 119 -7.01 7.75 -3.38
CA ASP A 119 -8.10 8.73 -3.24
C ASP A 119 -8.58 8.83 -1.79
N GLU A 120 -8.67 7.71 -1.06
CA GLU A 120 -9.00 7.68 0.37
C GLU A 120 -7.94 8.42 1.21
N ILE A 121 -6.66 8.22 0.93
CA ILE A 121 -5.57 8.96 1.57
C ILE A 121 -5.68 10.46 1.25
N MET A 122 -5.92 10.82 0.00
CA MET A 122 -6.03 12.22 -0.41
C MET A 122 -7.22 12.91 0.26
N ALA A 123 -8.36 12.23 0.38
CA ALA A 123 -9.51 12.73 1.13
C ALA A 123 -9.18 12.98 2.61
N MET A 124 -8.47 12.05 3.25
CA MET A 124 -8.02 12.21 4.64
C MET A 124 -7.04 13.38 4.79
N LYS A 125 -6.11 13.59 3.85
CA LYS A 125 -5.21 14.76 3.87
C LYS A 125 -5.97 16.07 3.85
N GLU A 126 -6.99 16.17 3.01
CA GLU A 126 -7.85 17.36 2.94
C GLU A 126 -8.62 17.57 4.23
N GLU A 127 -9.14 16.51 4.85
CA GLU A 127 -9.79 16.58 6.16
C GLU A 127 -8.85 17.12 7.25
N LEU A 128 -7.61 16.63 7.32
CA LEU A 128 -6.62 17.13 8.29
C LEU A 128 -6.31 18.62 8.06
N ARG A 129 -6.13 19.02 6.79
CA ARG A 129 -5.83 20.41 6.40
C ARG A 129 -6.99 21.35 6.73
N ALA A 130 -8.23 20.87 6.63
CA ALA A 130 -9.42 21.63 7.00
C ALA A 130 -9.56 21.83 8.52
N ASN A 131 -8.85 21.05 9.34
CA ASN A 131 -8.96 21.04 10.80
C ASN A 131 -7.63 21.36 11.52
N PRO A 132 -7.02 22.55 11.28
CA PRO A 132 -5.68 22.89 11.79
C PRO A 132 -5.61 23.07 13.31
N THR A 133 -6.75 23.11 14.01
CA THR A 133 -6.83 23.23 15.48
C THR A 133 -6.49 21.93 16.20
N THR A 134 -6.44 20.80 15.49
CA THR A 134 -6.00 19.51 16.02
C THR A 134 -4.49 19.35 15.87
N LEU A 135 -3.84 18.52 16.69
CA LEU A 135 -2.41 18.21 16.54
C LEU A 135 -2.11 17.66 15.14
N ALA A 136 -2.94 16.74 14.65
CA ALA A 136 -2.80 16.14 13.32
C ALA A 136 -2.94 17.18 12.20
N GLY A 137 -3.94 18.06 12.28
CA GLY A 137 -4.12 19.14 11.30
C GLY A 137 -3.02 20.20 11.34
N MET A 138 -2.47 20.51 12.51
CA MET A 138 -1.29 21.37 12.65
C MET A 138 -0.07 20.74 11.96
N LEU A 139 0.20 19.45 12.18
CA LEU A 139 1.30 18.73 11.51
C LEU A 139 1.11 18.66 9.99
N ALA A 140 -0.12 18.37 9.52
CA ALA A 140 -0.44 18.42 8.10
C ALA A 140 -0.24 19.83 7.50
N SER A 141 -0.52 20.88 8.28
CA SER A 141 -0.25 22.27 7.88
C SER A 141 1.25 22.56 7.79
N TYR A 142 2.06 22.07 8.73
CA TYR A 142 3.52 22.19 8.68
C TYR A 142 4.11 21.51 7.44
N TRP A 143 3.58 20.33 7.08
CA TRP A 143 4.00 19.62 5.86
C TRP A 143 3.73 20.46 4.61
N ARG A 144 2.54 21.04 4.51
CA ARG A 144 2.17 21.92 3.39
C ARG A 144 3.08 23.15 3.28
N MET A 145 3.55 23.66 4.42
CA MET A 145 4.42 24.83 4.48
C MET A 145 5.91 24.51 4.27
N GLY A 146 6.28 23.24 4.10
CA GLY A 146 7.69 22.85 3.96
C GLY A 146 8.48 22.92 5.27
N CYS A 147 7.80 22.99 6.43
CA CYS A 147 8.43 23.18 7.74
C CYS A 147 8.15 22.04 8.73
N HIS A 148 7.69 20.89 8.24
CA HIS A 148 7.43 19.74 9.10
C HIS A 148 8.75 19.14 9.62
N PRO A 149 8.87 18.82 10.93
CA PRO A 149 10.13 18.34 11.51
C PRO A 149 10.69 17.05 10.91
N LEU A 150 9.83 16.24 10.30
CA LEU A 150 10.19 14.97 9.63
C LEU A 150 10.18 15.07 8.11
N GLN A 151 9.95 16.25 7.54
CA GLN A 151 10.10 16.45 6.10
C GLN A 151 11.59 16.49 5.79
N GLU A 152 12.05 15.61 4.90
CA GLU A 152 13.42 15.69 4.41
C GLU A 152 13.61 17.06 3.73
N PRO A 153 14.73 17.75 3.99
CA PRO A 153 15.00 19.02 3.32
C PRO A 153 15.02 18.76 1.80
N LEU A 154 14.21 19.52 1.05
CA LEU A 154 14.38 19.60 -0.40
C LEU A 154 15.84 19.98 -0.65
N ASP A 155 16.61 19.11 -1.29
CA ASP A 155 18.02 19.35 -1.60
C ASP A 155 18.19 20.76 -2.19
N SER A 156 18.64 21.70 -1.37
CA SER A 156 18.89 23.08 -1.75
C SER A 156 20.27 23.20 -2.38
N ASN A 157 20.58 22.33 -3.35
CA ASN A 157 21.85 22.33 -4.09
C ASN A 157 21.61 21.96 -5.57
N ALA A 158 20.77 22.73 -6.23
CA ALA A 158 20.92 23.00 -7.65
C ALA A 158 21.16 24.50 -7.79
N ASP A 159 22.38 24.93 -7.48
CA ASP A 159 23.00 26.18 -7.94
C ASP A 159 24.31 26.37 -7.18
N HIS A 160 25.40 25.75 -7.65
CA HIS A 160 26.77 26.26 -7.57
C HIS A 160 27.70 25.30 -8.32
N GLU A 161 27.79 25.46 -9.64
CA GLU A 161 29.03 25.73 -10.40
C GLU A 161 28.79 25.66 -11.92
#